data_AF-A0A1F4EPW5-F1
#
_entry.id   AF-A0A1F4EPW5-F1
#
_cell.length_a   1.000
_cell.length_b   1.000
_cell.length_c   1.000
_cell.angle_alpha   90.00
_cell.angle_beta   90.00
_cell.angle_gamma   90.00
#
_symmetry.space_group_name_H-M   'P 1'
#
loop_
_entity.id
_entity.type
_entity.pdbx_description
1 polymer ?
#
loop_
_entity_poly.entity_id
_entity_poly.type
_entity_poly.pdbx_seq_one_letter_code
_entity_poly.pdbx_strand_id
1 'polypeptide(L)' 'MGGISKIAKRTGLNRQQLYRTLSSEGNPELRSLTKILDASGVRLQFVARGSRRGTARAARTAARRAA' A
#
# COMPACT_ATOMS: atom_id res chain seq x y z
N MET A 1 -12.54 24.87 -5.15
CA MET A 1 -12.66 23.47 -5.63
C MET A 1 -11.57 22.61 -4.97
N GLY A 2 -11.79 22.12 -3.75
CA GLY A 2 -10.76 21.39 -3.01
C GLY A 2 -10.55 19.95 -3.52
N GLY A 3 -9.30 19.47 -3.49
CA GLY A 3 -8.93 18.10 -3.92
C GLY A 3 -9.75 17.01 -3.21
N ILE A 4 -10.00 17.18 -1.91
CA ILE A 4 -10.81 16.25 -1.10
C ILE A 4 -12.26 16.14 -1.59
N SER A 5 -12.85 17.24 -2.10
CA SER A 5 -14.21 17.18 -2.66
C SER A 5 -14.28 16.38 -3.97
N LYS A 6 -13.20 16.39 -4.77
CA LYS A 6 -13.11 15.55 -5.97
C LYS A 6 -12.93 14.08 -5.60
N ILE A 7 -12.10 13.78 -4.60
CA ILE A 7 -11.91 12.40 -4.11
C ILE A 7 -13.23 11.86 -3.53
N ALA A 8 -13.93 12.61 -2.69
CA ALA A 8 -15.23 12.23 -2.14
C ALA A 8 -16.25 11.84 -3.23
N LYS A 9 -16.34 12.62 -4.31
CA LYS A 9 -17.19 12.31 -5.46
C LYS A 9 -16.77 11.01 -6.18
N ARG A 10 -15.46 10.80 -6.37
CA ARG A 10 -14.92 9.61 -7.06
C ARG A 10 -15.05 8.34 -6.22
N THR A 11 -14.95 8.42 -4.90
CA THR A 11 -14.98 7.25 -4.00
C THR A 11 -16.37 6.90 -3.49
N GLY A 12 -17.32 7.83 -3.60
CA GLY A 12 -18.66 7.72 -2.99
C GLY A 12 -18.64 7.89 -1.46
N LEU A 13 -17.51 8.32 -0.89
CA LEU A 13 -17.37 8.59 0.54
C LEU A 13 -17.75 10.05 0.81
N ASN A 14 -18.44 10.30 1.92
CA ASN A 14 -18.69 11.67 2.34
C ASN A 14 -17.40 12.34 2.84
N ARG A 15 -17.36 13.68 2.83
CA ARG A 15 -16.16 14.44 3.21
C ARG A 15 -15.73 14.16 4.66
N GLN A 16 -16.67 14.03 5.58
CA GLN A 16 -16.38 13.82 7.00
C GLN A 16 -15.70 12.46 7.22
N GLN A 17 -16.17 11.41 6.55
CA GLN A 17 -15.55 10.10 6.56
C GLN A 17 -14.16 10.16 5.92
N LEU A 18 -14.01 10.87 4.79
CA LEU A 18 -12.70 11.05 4.17
C LEU A 18 -11.70 11.76 5.10
N TYR A 19 -12.14 12.84 5.78
CA TYR A 19 -11.29 13.58 6.73
C TYR A 19 -10.92 12.75 7.96
N ARG A 20 -11.84 11.96 8.52
CA ARG A 20 -11.53 11.04 9.63
C ARG A 20 -10.60 9.90 9.19
N THR A 21 -10.80 9.37 7.99
CA THR A 21 -9.99 8.28 7.45
C THR A 21 -8.56 8.72 7.11
N LEU A 22 -8.40 9.94 6.63
CA LEU A 22 -7.11 10.53 6.26
C LEU A 22 -6.48 11.38 7.37
N SER A 23 -7.08 11.43 8.56
CA SER A 23 -6.47 12.13 9.69
C SER A 23 -5.30 11.34 10.26
N SER A 24 -4.51 11.98 11.12
CA SER A 24 -3.41 11.36 11.85
C SER A 24 -3.82 10.17 12.72
N GLU A 25 -5.08 10.12 13.14
CA GLU A 25 -5.66 9.06 13.99
C GLU A 25 -6.56 8.10 13.19
N GLY A 26 -6.58 8.22 11.86
CA GLY A 26 -7.47 7.44 11.01
C GLY A 26 -7.13 5.94 11.04
N ASN A 27 -8.17 5.11 11.15
CA ASN A 27 -8.09 3.66 10.98
C ASN A 27 -8.99 3.20 9.83
N PRO A 28 -8.56 3.37 8.55
CA PRO A 28 -9.36 2.97 7.40
C PRO A 28 -9.62 1.46 7.36
N GLU A 29 -10.84 1.10 6.95
CA GLU A 29 -11.05 -0.21 6.34
C GLU A 29 -10.26 -0.31 5.03
N LEU A 30 -9.74 -1.51 4.75
CA LEU A 30 -8.94 -1.81 3.54
C LEU A 30 -9.70 -1.44 2.25
N ARG A 31 -11.03 -1.66 2.23
CA ARG A 31 -11.92 -1.28 1.11
C ARG A 31 -11.99 0.23 0.89
N SER A 32 -12.03 1.00 1.97
CA SER A 32 -12.09 2.47 1.88
C SER A 32 -10.73 3.02 1.46
N LEU A 33 -9.64 2.46 1.98
CA LEU A 33 -8.28 2.82 1.60
C LEU A 33 -8.03 2.60 0.11
N THR A 34 -8.35 1.43 -0.44
CA THR A 34 -8.13 1.14 -1.86
C THR A 34 -8.89 2.09 -2.77
N LYS A 35 -10.17 2.37 -2.48
CA LYS A 35 -10.95 3.39 -3.22
C LYS A 35 -10.29 4.76 -3.21
N ILE A 36 -9.79 5.19 -2.05
CA ILE A 36 -9.12 6.49 -1.91
C ILE A 36 -7.83 6.52 -2.72
N LEU A 37 -7.01 5.47 -2.66
CA LEU A 37 -5.78 5.36 -3.44
C LEU A 37 -6.06 5.40 -4.95
N ASP A 38 -7.05 4.63 -5.43
CA ASP A 38 -7.47 4.62 -6.84
C ASP A 38 -7.97 6.01 -7.31
N ALA A 39 -8.80 6.66 -6.49
CA ALA A 39 -9.27 8.02 -6.77
C ALA A 39 -8.16 9.08 -6.72
N SER A 40 -7.03 8.76 -6.09
CA SER A 40 -5.84 9.61 -6.00
C SER A 40 -4.79 9.27 -7.06
N GLY A 41 -4.98 8.20 -7.85
CA GLY A 41 -4.07 7.79 -8.92
C GLY A 41 -2.84 7.02 -8.43
N VAL A 42 -2.90 6.40 -7.25
CA VAL A 42 -1.82 5.61 -6.66
C VAL A 42 -2.30 4.19 -6.31
N ARG A 43 -1.38 3.24 -6.17
CA ARG A 43 -1.69 1.83 -5.84
C ARG A 43 -0.94 1.35 -4.61
N LEU A 44 -1.59 0.50 -3.81
CA LEU A 44 -0.96 -0.26 -2.74
C LEU A 44 -0.35 -1.55 -3.31
N GLN A 45 0.89 -1.88 -2.91
CA GLN A 45 1.51 -3.14 -3.29
C GLN A 45 2.22 -3.77 -2.08
N PHE A 46 2.03 -5.07 -1.92
CA PHE A 46 2.80 -5.87 -0.97
C PHE A 46 4.00 -6.48 -1.69
N VAL A 47 5.18 -6.29 -1.11
CA VAL A 47 6.42 -6.89 -1.59
C VAL A 47 6.95 -7.85 -0.53
N ALA A 48 7.50 -8.98 -0.96
CA ALA A 48 8.14 -9.91 -0.04
C ALA A 48 9.31 -9.20 0.65
N ARG A 49 9.33 -9.20 1.99
CA ARG A 49 10.55 -8.83 2.72
C ARG A 49 11.59 -9.87 2.34
N GLY A 50 12.67 -9.42 1.70
CA GLY A 50 13.70 -10.27 1.10
C GLY A 50 13.91 -11.56 1.88
N SER A 51 13.62 -12.68 1.24
CA SER A 51 13.73 -13.97 1.91
C SER A 51 15.19 -14.16 2.34
N ARG A 52 15.45 -14.21 3.65
CA ARG A 52 16.75 -14.68 4.18
C ARG A 52 17.13 -16.06 3.63
N ARG A 53 16.17 -16.84 3.09
CA ARG A 53 16.45 -18.11 2.39
C ARG A 53 17.05 -17.92 0.99
N GLY A 54 16.77 -16.81 0.30
CA GLY A 54 17.30 -16.53 -1.04
C GLY A 54 18.80 -16.28 -1.04
N THR A 55 19.28 -15.42 -0.13
CA THR A 55 20.71 -15.17 0.08
C THR A 55 21.44 -16.41 0.60
N ALA A 56 20.83 -17.15 1.55
CA ALA A 56 21.42 -18.38 2.08
C ALA A 56 21.54 -19.49 1.02
N ARG A 57 20.58 -19.61 0.08
CA ARG A 57 20.63 -20.59 -1.01
C ARG A 57 21.62 -20.20 -2.10
N ALA A 58 21.71 -18.91 -2.43
CA ALA A 58 22.71 -18.39 -3.36
C ALA A 58 24.14 -18.61 -2.84
N ALA A 59 24.40 -18.33 -1.56
CA ALA A 59 25.70 -18.56 -0.92
C ALA A 59 26.11 -20.04 -0.91
N ARG A 60 25.18 -20.96 -0.61
CA ARG A 60 25.46 -22.42 -0.64
C ARG A 60 25.74 -22.96 -2.04
N THR A 61 25.11 -22.38 -3.07
CA THR A 61 25.31 -22.81 -4.46
C THR A 61 26.66 -22.32 -4.99
N ALA A 62 27.08 -21.12 -4.59
CA ALA A 62 28.42 -20.60 -4.88
C ALA A 62 29.52 -21.41 -4.18
N ALA A 63 29.34 -21.73 -2.89
CA ALA A 63 30.29 -22.54 -2.13
C ALA A 63 30.47 -23.96 -2.71
N ARG A 64 29.43 -24.56 -3.28
CA ARG A 64 29.50 -25.87 -3.96
C ARG A 64 30.20 -25.85 -5.32
N ARG A 65 30.36 -24.69 -5.95
CA ARG A 65 31.06 -24.56 -7.24
C ARG A 65 32.54 -24.23 -7.09
N ALA A 66 32.97 -23.85 -5.89
CA ALA A 66 34.36 -23.53 -5.56
C ALA A 66 35.12 -24.71 -4.93
N ALA A 67 34.49 -25.88 -4.86
CA ALA A 67 35.04 -27.15 -4.38
C ALA A 67 34.93 -28.17 -5.51
#